data_AF-A0A7G7SSJ4-F1
#
_entry.id   AF-A0A7G7SSJ4-F1
#
_cell.length_a   1.000
_cell.length_b   1.000
_cell.length_c   1.000
_cell.angle_alpha   90.00
_cell.angle_beta   90.00
_cell.angle_gamma   90.00
#
_symmetry.space_group_name_H-M   'P 1'
#
loop_
_entity.id
_entity.type
_entity.pdbx_description
1 polymer ?
#
loop_
_entity_poly.entity_id
_entity_poly.type
_entity_poly.pdbx_seq_one_letter_code
_entity_poly.pdbx_strand_id
1 'polypeptide(L)'
;MAKTEDSKEGSKNSGLSHLSLMDKAWDSQWVMRFSCIVLFVDAALVLKGGKGLLQWSATTEKLWQDVGFLIVAAAAFGLLASFVLPTLAYFVRWLVLLFPGVASFDDSGRLPGCVSAGDFRDYALKRESEFLLRMYDEAWREWLRHRSERDEMGNLVFVTVVMAIADGMLALLYLDGRSLVHDALVQLGDGAWLLVPLLLTGAFLLLSKTWFAADRPVVIYYPPLYWEQREKQLRDRGNV
;
A
#
# COMPACT_ATOMS: atom_id res chain seq x y z
N MET A 1 46.77 -29.33 -31.64
CA MET A 1 46.61 -28.03 -30.97
C MET A 1 45.28 -27.44 -31.37
N ALA A 2 44.36 -27.31 -30.41
CA ALA A 2 43.35 -26.26 -30.27
C ALA A 2 42.27 -26.79 -29.32
N LYS A 3 42.28 -26.25 -28.11
CA LYS A 3 41.46 -26.60 -26.95
C LYS A 3 40.22 -25.70 -27.02
N THR A 4 39.04 -26.25 -27.22
CA THR A 4 37.78 -25.51 -27.14
C THR A 4 37.39 -25.36 -25.66
N GLU A 5 37.79 -24.23 -25.08
CA GLU A 5 37.19 -23.72 -23.85
C GLU A 5 36.01 -22.83 -24.25
N ASP A 6 34.78 -23.30 -24.06
CA ASP A 6 33.61 -22.43 -23.98
C ASP A 6 32.49 -23.17 -23.25
N SER A 7 32.62 -23.22 -21.92
CA SER A 7 31.55 -23.69 -21.03
C SER A 7 31.66 -22.97 -19.69
N LYS A 8 31.43 -21.65 -19.68
CA LYS A 8 31.35 -20.90 -18.42
C LYS A 8 30.51 -19.62 -18.40
N GLU A 9 29.68 -19.35 -19.41
CA GLU A 9 28.79 -18.17 -19.39
C GLU A 9 27.33 -18.46 -18.98
N GLY A 10 26.85 -19.71 -19.04
CA GLY A 10 25.45 -20.03 -18.73
C GLY A 10 25.07 -20.05 -17.24
N SER A 11 26.03 -20.03 -16.32
CA SER A 11 25.77 -20.28 -14.89
C SER A 11 25.66 -19.02 -14.02
N LYS A 12 26.03 -17.82 -14.51
CA LYS A 12 26.00 -16.59 -13.71
C LYS A 12 24.65 -15.85 -13.73
N ASN A 13 23.82 -16.04 -14.75
CA ASN A 13 22.53 -15.34 -14.87
C ASN A 13 21.40 -15.97 -14.04
N SER A 14 21.49 -17.27 -13.71
CA SER A 14 20.51 -17.93 -12.84
C SER A 14 20.66 -17.53 -11.36
N GLY A 15 21.89 -17.30 -10.89
CA GLY A 15 22.16 -16.84 -9.53
C GLY A 15 21.68 -15.41 -9.25
N LEU A 16 21.81 -14.50 -10.22
CA LEU A 16 21.34 -13.11 -10.08
C LEU A 16 19.81 -13.00 -10.15
N SER A 17 19.16 -13.87 -10.92
CA SER A 17 17.69 -13.91 -11.01
C SER A 17 17.06 -14.35 -9.68
N HIS A 18 17.67 -15.30 -8.97
CA HIS A 18 17.17 -15.77 -7.68
C HIS A 18 17.43 -14.76 -6.54
N LEU A 19 18.54 -14.02 -6.60
CA LEU A 19 18.80 -12.91 -5.67
C LEU A 19 17.84 -11.74 -5.91
N SER A 20 17.55 -11.41 -7.17
CA SER A 20 16.55 -10.39 -7.50
C SER A 20 15.14 -10.76 -7.03
N LEU A 21 14.77 -12.04 -7.07
CA LEU A 21 13.50 -12.53 -6.51
C LEU A 21 13.49 -12.48 -4.97
N MET A 22 14.61 -12.75 -4.30
CA MET A 22 14.73 -12.64 -2.85
C MET A 22 14.67 -11.18 -2.38
N ASP A 23 15.37 -10.28 -3.06
CA ASP A 23 15.29 -8.84 -2.79
C ASP A 23 13.88 -8.30 -3.02
N LYS A 24 13.19 -8.83 -4.04
CA LYS A 24 11.79 -8.51 -4.33
C LYS A 24 10.83 -9.14 -3.32
N ALA A 25 11.17 -10.28 -2.72
CA ALA A 25 10.43 -10.86 -1.61
C ALA A 25 10.62 -10.08 -0.30
N TRP A 26 11.61 -9.19 -0.22
CA TRP A 26 11.79 -8.27 0.90
C TRP A 26 11.07 -6.93 0.69
N ASP A 27 10.52 -6.69 -0.51
CA ASP A 27 9.64 -5.55 -0.79
C ASP A 27 8.26 -5.80 -0.15
N SER A 28 7.93 -4.97 0.83
CA SER A 28 6.67 -5.08 1.57
C SER A 28 5.44 -5.01 0.67
N GLN A 29 5.51 -4.24 -0.43
CA GLN A 29 4.41 -4.17 -1.39
C GLN A 29 4.23 -5.48 -2.14
N TRP A 30 5.32 -6.12 -2.54
CA TRP A 30 5.28 -7.37 -3.26
C TRP A 30 4.77 -8.51 -2.38
N VAL A 31 5.23 -8.58 -1.13
CA VAL A 31 4.74 -9.55 -0.14
C VAL A 31 3.23 -9.42 0.07
N MET A 32 2.72 -8.21 0.29
CA MET A 32 1.27 -7.98 0.46
C MET A 32 0.47 -8.41 -0.77
N ARG A 33 0.93 -8.06 -1.98
CA ARG A 33 0.28 -8.48 -3.24
C ARG A 33 0.26 -10.00 -3.38
N PHE A 34 1.38 -10.65 -3.08
CA PHE A 34 1.48 -12.11 -3.10
C PHE A 34 0.53 -12.76 -2.09
N SER A 35 0.50 -12.27 -0.84
CA SER A 35 -0.44 -12.74 0.18
C SER A 35 -1.89 -12.60 -0.27
N CYS A 36 -2.27 -11.49 -0.91
CA CYS A 36 -3.63 -11.32 -1.44
C CYS A 36 -3.98 -12.35 -2.51
N ILE A 37 -3.06 -12.64 -3.43
CA ILE A 37 -3.26 -13.67 -4.46
C ILE A 37 -3.46 -15.04 -3.81
N VAL A 38 -2.59 -15.40 -2.85
CA VAL A 38 -2.67 -16.70 -2.15
C VAL A 38 -3.99 -16.84 -1.40
N LEU A 39 -4.40 -15.82 -0.62
CA LEU A 39 -5.68 -15.82 0.10
C LEU A 39 -6.87 -15.89 -0.85
N PHE A 40 -6.81 -15.22 -2.01
CA PHE A 40 -7.89 -15.29 -2.98
C PHE A 40 -8.02 -16.70 -3.58
N VAL A 41 -6.91 -17.33 -3.95
CA VAL A 41 -6.92 -18.70 -4.48
C VAL A 41 -7.43 -19.67 -3.42
N ASP A 42 -7.02 -19.51 -2.15
CA ASP A 42 -7.53 -20.31 -1.04
C ASP A 42 -9.05 -20.18 -0.90
N ALA A 43 -9.56 -18.94 -0.80
CA ALA A 43 -10.98 -18.64 -0.73
C ALA A 43 -11.77 -19.24 -1.92
N ALA A 44 -11.24 -19.15 -3.13
CA ALA A 44 -11.86 -19.73 -4.31
C ALA A 44 -11.94 -21.27 -4.23
N LEU A 45 -10.89 -21.92 -3.72
CA LEU A 45 -10.88 -23.37 -3.51
C LEU A 45 -11.86 -23.81 -2.42
N VAL A 46 -11.94 -23.06 -1.32
CA VAL A 46 -12.95 -23.28 -0.26
C VAL A 46 -14.36 -23.15 -0.84
N LEU A 47 -14.63 -22.13 -1.67
CA LEU A 47 -15.93 -21.95 -2.32
C LEU A 47 -16.32 -23.10 -3.26
N LYS A 48 -15.34 -23.67 -3.97
CA LYS A 48 -15.60 -24.76 -4.93
C LYS A 48 -15.82 -26.11 -4.25
N GLY A 49 -15.00 -26.44 -3.26
CA GLY A 49 -14.88 -27.80 -2.74
C GLY A 49 -14.91 -27.94 -1.23
N GLY A 50 -15.12 -26.84 -0.49
CA GLY A 50 -15.10 -26.82 0.98
C GLY A 50 -13.71 -27.12 1.57
N LYS A 51 -12.64 -27.08 0.78
CA LYS A 51 -11.28 -27.38 1.22
C LYS A 51 -10.34 -26.29 0.72
N GLY A 52 -9.60 -25.66 1.64
CA GLY A 52 -8.55 -24.69 1.30
C GLY A 52 -7.34 -25.34 0.65
N LEU A 53 -6.40 -24.48 0.26
CA LEU A 53 -5.18 -24.77 -0.48
C LEU A 53 -4.28 -25.76 0.25
N LEU A 54 -4.23 -25.70 1.59
CA LEU A 54 -3.45 -26.64 2.42
C LEU A 54 -4.00 -28.07 2.43
N GLN A 55 -5.30 -28.25 2.15
CA GLN A 55 -5.93 -29.57 2.11
C GLN A 55 -6.18 -30.10 0.70
N TRP A 56 -5.91 -29.27 -0.30
CA TRP A 56 -6.04 -29.67 -1.68
C TRP A 56 -4.95 -30.68 -2.03
N SER A 57 -5.36 -31.94 -2.21
CA SER A 57 -4.49 -33.02 -2.63
C SER A 57 -4.08 -32.81 -4.09
N ALA A 58 -2.80 -32.52 -4.32
CA ALA A 58 -2.19 -32.34 -5.64
C ALA A 58 -2.03 -33.68 -6.40
N THR A 59 -3.09 -34.48 -6.49
CA THR A 59 -3.14 -35.59 -7.44
C THR A 59 -3.30 -35.01 -8.84
N THR A 60 -2.39 -35.36 -9.75
CA THR A 60 -2.20 -34.71 -11.06
C THR A 60 -3.49 -34.69 -11.90
N GLU A 61 -4.37 -35.68 -11.73
CA GLU A 61 -5.67 -35.77 -12.42
C GLU A 61 -6.70 -34.72 -11.95
N LYS A 62 -6.76 -34.43 -10.64
CA LYS A 62 -7.64 -33.37 -10.11
C LYS A 62 -7.11 -31.97 -10.46
N LEU A 63 -5.78 -31.85 -10.54
CA LEU A 63 -5.10 -30.62 -10.93
C LEU A 63 -5.55 -30.14 -12.30
N TRP A 64 -5.53 -31.02 -13.31
CA TRP A 64 -5.96 -30.70 -14.69
C TRP A 64 -7.46 -30.41 -14.79
N GLN A 65 -8.29 -31.09 -13.99
CA GLN A 65 -9.73 -30.86 -13.95
C GLN A 65 -10.10 -29.48 -13.35
N ASP A 66 -9.23 -28.94 -12.48
CA ASP A 66 -9.44 -27.68 -11.78
C ASP A 66 -8.79 -26.46 -12.46
N VAL A 67 -7.96 -26.65 -13.50
CA VAL A 67 -7.27 -25.55 -14.21
C VAL A 67 -8.26 -24.52 -14.75
N GLY A 68 -9.38 -24.97 -15.36
CA GLY A 68 -10.40 -24.06 -15.88
C GLY A 68 -11.02 -23.17 -14.79
N PHE A 69 -11.23 -23.73 -13.60
CA PHE A 69 -11.71 -22.97 -12.46
C PHE A 69 -10.65 -21.98 -11.95
N LEU A 70 -9.38 -22.39 -11.88
CA LEU A 70 -8.27 -21.53 -11.48
C LEU A 70 -8.11 -20.33 -12.42
N ILE A 71 -8.30 -20.51 -13.73
CA ILE A 71 -8.27 -19.40 -14.71
C ILE A 71 -9.42 -18.43 -14.46
N VAL A 72 -10.64 -18.95 -14.24
CA VAL A 72 -11.81 -18.11 -13.92
C VAL A 72 -11.62 -17.39 -12.59
N ALA A 73 -11.06 -18.06 -11.59
CA ALA A 73 -10.72 -17.46 -10.31
C ALA A 73 -9.67 -16.35 -10.49
N ALA A 74 -8.60 -16.59 -11.25
CA ALA A 74 -7.60 -15.55 -11.54
C ALA A 74 -8.20 -14.34 -12.28
N ALA A 75 -9.12 -14.57 -13.22
CA ALA A 75 -9.85 -13.49 -13.90
C ALA A 75 -10.76 -12.71 -12.93
N ALA A 76 -11.48 -13.42 -12.06
CA ALA A 76 -12.32 -12.82 -11.02
C ALA A 76 -11.49 -12.01 -10.02
N PHE A 77 -10.31 -12.51 -9.61
CA PHE A 77 -9.35 -11.77 -8.81
C PHE A 77 -8.91 -10.49 -9.51
N GLY A 78 -8.57 -10.57 -10.79
CA GLY A 78 -8.21 -9.40 -11.59
C GLY A 78 -9.30 -8.33 -11.60
N LEU A 79 -10.57 -8.73 -11.74
CA LEU A 79 -11.72 -7.82 -11.67
C LEU A 79 -11.90 -7.22 -10.28
N LEU A 80 -11.81 -8.04 -9.23
CA LEU A 80 -11.89 -7.60 -7.84
C LEU A 80 -10.79 -6.59 -7.51
N ALA A 81 -9.54 -6.91 -7.86
CA ALA A 81 -8.38 -6.07 -7.65
C ALA A 81 -8.43 -4.76 -8.46
N SER A 82 -9.02 -4.78 -9.65
CA SER A 82 -9.09 -3.60 -10.52
C SER A 82 -10.25 -2.65 -10.17
N PHE A 83 -11.40 -3.18 -9.73
CA PHE A 83 -12.61 -2.38 -9.55
C PHE A 83 -13.15 -2.41 -8.12
N VAL A 84 -13.38 -3.61 -7.56
CA VAL A 84 -14.10 -3.76 -6.29
C VAL A 84 -13.28 -3.29 -5.11
N LEU A 85 -12.01 -3.68 -5.05
CA LEU A 85 -11.11 -3.34 -3.95
C LEU A 85 -10.79 -1.83 -3.91
N PRO A 86 -10.46 -1.15 -5.03
CA PRO A 86 -10.31 0.30 -5.03
C PRO A 86 -11.58 1.07 -4.67
N THR A 87 -12.74 0.63 -5.18
CA THR A 87 -14.02 1.30 -4.87
C THR A 87 -14.41 1.13 -3.40
N LEU A 88 -14.19 -0.06 -2.84
CA LEU A 88 -14.41 -0.32 -1.41
C LEU A 88 -13.46 0.52 -0.54
N ALA A 89 -12.18 0.61 -0.91
CA ALA A 89 -11.21 1.45 -0.19
C ALA A 89 -11.64 2.92 -0.17
N TYR A 90 -12.08 3.45 -1.31
CA TYR A 90 -12.62 4.82 -1.41
C TYR A 90 -13.85 5.01 -0.53
N PHE A 91 -14.80 4.07 -0.57
CA PHE A 91 -16.02 4.11 0.24
C PHE A 91 -15.72 4.11 1.75
N VAL A 92 -14.81 3.24 2.21
CA VAL A 92 -14.40 3.18 3.61
C VAL A 92 -13.70 4.48 4.03
N ARG A 93 -12.78 5.00 3.21
CA ARG A 93 -12.11 6.28 3.48
C ARG A 93 -13.12 7.41 3.61
N TRP A 94 -14.11 7.47 2.72
CA TRP A 94 -15.18 8.46 2.80
C TRP A 94 -16.01 8.31 4.08
N LEU A 95 -16.39 7.09 4.45
CA LEU A 95 -17.20 6.81 5.64
C LEU A 95 -16.46 7.20 6.93
N VAL A 96 -15.16 6.91 7.02
CA VAL A 96 -14.34 7.29 8.18
C VAL A 96 -14.18 8.81 8.30
N LEU A 97 -14.10 9.54 7.18
CA LEU A 97 -14.03 11.01 7.19
C LEU A 97 -15.32 11.68 7.69
N LEU A 98 -16.45 10.96 7.73
CA LEU A 98 -17.68 11.47 8.34
C LEU A 98 -17.60 11.57 9.87
N PHE A 99 -16.64 10.86 10.50
CA PHE A 99 -16.47 10.90 11.95
C PHE A 99 -15.53 12.05 12.36
N PRO A 100 -16.03 13.04 13.13
CA PRO A 100 -15.20 14.15 13.60
C PRO A 100 -14.12 13.63 14.56
N GLY A 101 -12.85 13.97 14.29
CA GLY A 101 -11.70 13.62 15.14
C GLY A 101 -10.63 12.75 14.46
N VAL A 102 -10.90 12.17 13.29
CA VAL A 102 -9.91 11.37 12.54
C VAL A 102 -9.00 12.23 11.66
N ALA A 103 -9.50 13.39 11.22
CA ALA A 103 -8.75 14.39 10.44
C ALA A 103 -8.29 15.54 11.36
N SER A 104 -7.43 15.26 12.35
CA SER A 104 -6.82 16.33 13.15
C SER A 104 -5.51 16.76 12.50
N PHE A 105 -5.45 18.05 12.18
CA PHE A 105 -4.34 18.71 11.52
C PHE A 105 -3.13 18.79 12.45
N ASP A 106 -2.03 18.18 12.03
CA ASP A 106 -0.72 18.51 12.58
C ASP A 106 -0.29 19.86 11.98
N ASP A 107 -0.70 20.95 12.64
CA ASP A 107 -0.18 22.31 12.42
C ASP A 107 1.21 22.43 13.07
N SER A 108 2.06 21.42 12.86
CA SER A 108 3.42 21.39 13.41
C SER A 108 4.28 22.40 12.65
N GLY A 109 4.24 23.63 13.17
CA GLY A 109 5.30 24.61 13.12
C GLY A 109 5.95 24.80 11.77
N ARG A 110 5.54 25.84 11.04
CA ARG A 110 6.27 26.37 9.88
C ARG A 110 7.78 26.38 10.19
N LEU A 111 8.55 25.55 9.49
CA LEU A 111 10.00 25.55 9.65
C LEU A 111 10.54 26.94 9.25
N PRO A 112 11.51 27.51 9.99
CA PRO A 112 12.10 28.80 9.63
C PRO A 112 12.70 28.75 8.22
N GLY A 113 12.34 29.71 7.36
CA GLY A 113 12.81 29.77 5.96
C GLY A 113 11.94 29.04 4.95
N CYS A 114 10.90 28.32 5.40
CA CYS A 114 9.94 27.66 4.52
C CYS A 114 8.67 28.49 4.32
N VAL A 115 8.17 28.51 3.09
CA VAL A 115 6.93 29.20 2.69
C VAL A 115 5.91 28.19 2.17
N SER A 116 4.62 28.52 2.28
CA SER A 116 3.58 27.66 1.72
C SER A 116 3.70 27.66 0.19
N ALA A 117 3.39 26.53 -0.45
CA ALA A 117 3.46 26.42 -1.91
C ALA A 117 2.49 27.37 -2.62
N GLY A 118 1.33 27.67 -1.99
CA GLY A 118 0.38 28.66 -2.50
C GLY A 118 1.01 30.05 -2.57
N ASP A 119 1.55 30.54 -1.45
CA ASP A 119 2.20 31.85 -1.40
C ASP A 119 3.41 31.93 -2.35
N PHE A 120 4.16 30.83 -2.45
CA PHE A 120 5.33 30.75 -3.33
C PHE A 120 4.96 30.78 -4.81
N ARG A 121 3.86 30.12 -5.20
CA ARG A 121 3.33 30.18 -6.58
C ARG A 121 2.93 31.60 -6.95
N ASP A 122 2.21 32.29 -6.08
CA ASP A 122 1.76 33.66 -6.33
C ASP A 122 2.94 34.62 -6.44
N TYR A 123 3.99 34.41 -5.62
CA TYR A 123 5.25 35.14 -5.74
C TYR A 123 5.97 34.87 -7.05
N ALA A 124 6.03 33.60 -7.49
CA ALA A 124 6.65 33.19 -8.75
C ALA A 124 5.95 33.82 -9.97
N LEU A 125 4.61 33.83 -9.96
CA LEU A 125 3.79 34.47 -10.99
C LEU A 125 3.99 35.98 -11.02
N LYS A 126 4.01 36.64 -9.86
CA LYS A 126 4.23 38.10 -9.76
C LYS A 126 5.62 38.54 -10.26
N ARG A 127 6.63 37.68 -10.10
CA ARG A 127 8.00 37.92 -10.58
C ARG A 127 8.22 37.51 -12.03
N GLU A 128 7.22 36.88 -12.67
CA GLU A 128 7.30 36.30 -14.03
C GLU A 128 8.56 35.44 -14.23
N SER A 129 8.98 34.74 -13.17
CA SER A 129 10.23 34.00 -13.18
C SER A 129 9.97 32.52 -13.47
N GLU A 130 10.38 32.06 -14.65
CA GLU A 130 10.32 30.64 -15.01
C GLU A 130 11.07 29.76 -14.00
N PHE A 131 12.18 30.24 -13.43
CA PHE A 131 12.95 29.50 -12.44
C PHE A 131 12.13 29.21 -11.18
N LEU A 132 11.42 30.22 -10.65
CA LEU A 132 10.58 30.04 -9.46
C LEU A 132 9.38 29.12 -9.75
N LEU A 133 8.80 29.22 -10.94
CA LEU A 133 7.72 28.31 -11.36
C LEU A 133 8.20 26.86 -11.46
N ARG A 134 9.38 26.61 -12.04
CA ARG A 134 9.95 25.25 -12.09
C ARG A 134 10.20 24.67 -10.70
N MET A 135 10.70 25.49 -9.77
CA MET A 135 10.93 25.06 -8.39
C MET A 135 9.62 24.72 -7.66
N TYR A 136 8.54 25.46 -7.94
CA TYR A 136 7.20 25.10 -7.47
C TYR A 136 6.74 23.76 -8.07
N ASP A 137 6.87 23.57 -9.39
CA ASP A 137 6.43 22.36 -10.07
C ASP A 137 7.19 21.11 -9.61
N GLU A 138 8.47 21.24 -9.29
CA GLU A 138 9.28 20.17 -8.70
C GLU A 138 8.80 19.80 -7.30
N ALA A 139 8.62 20.79 -6.42
CA ALA A 139 8.12 20.55 -5.06
C ALA A 139 6.70 19.95 -5.05
N TRP A 140 5.84 20.41 -5.97
CA TRP A 140 4.50 19.88 -6.13
C TRP A 140 4.48 18.44 -6.63
N ARG A 141 5.30 18.12 -7.64
CA ARG A 141 5.43 16.75 -8.16
C ARG A 141 5.98 15.79 -7.12
N GLU A 142 6.97 16.23 -6.34
CA GLU A 142 7.55 15.42 -5.27
C GLU A 142 6.52 15.10 -4.19
N TRP A 143 5.75 16.11 -3.78
CA TRP A 143 4.65 15.91 -2.84
C TRP A 143 3.58 14.96 -3.39
N LEU A 144 3.19 15.13 -4.67
CA LEU A 144 2.20 14.28 -5.32
C LEU A 144 2.69 12.82 -5.40
N ARG A 145 3.96 12.60 -5.70
CA ARG A 145 4.59 11.28 -5.72
C ARG A 145 4.53 10.63 -4.34
N HIS A 146 4.98 11.34 -3.30
CA HIS A 146 4.91 10.82 -1.93
C HIS A 146 3.49 10.55 -1.45
N ARG A 147 2.51 11.36 -1.87
CA ARG A 147 1.10 11.11 -1.56
C ARG A 147 0.58 9.86 -2.27
N SER A 148 0.90 9.69 -3.55
CA SER A 148 0.55 8.51 -4.33
C SER A 148 1.15 7.23 -3.73
N GLU A 149 2.43 7.26 -3.34
CA GLU A 149 3.12 6.13 -2.70
C GLU A 149 2.44 5.73 -1.39
N ARG A 150 2.06 6.70 -0.56
CA ARG A 150 1.33 6.44 0.71
C ARG A 150 -0.06 5.88 0.47
N ASP A 151 -0.79 6.43 -0.49
CA ASP A 151 -2.13 5.93 -0.84
C ASP A 151 -2.06 4.51 -1.39
N GLU A 152 -1.05 4.19 -2.20
CA GLU A 152 -0.81 2.83 -2.69
C GLU A 152 -0.49 1.86 -1.55
N MET A 153 0.40 2.22 -0.63
CA MET A 153 0.70 1.42 0.56
C MET A 153 -0.54 1.20 1.43
N GLY A 154 -1.33 2.25 1.67
CA GLY A 154 -2.57 2.15 2.43
C GLY A 154 -3.59 1.23 1.77
N ASN A 155 -3.74 1.32 0.44
CA ASN A 155 -4.60 0.42 -0.33
C ASN A 155 -4.14 -1.03 -0.22
N LEU A 156 -2.84 -1.31 -0.30
CA LEU A 156 -2.32 -2.67 -0.16
C LEU A 156 -2.60 -3.26 1.23
N VAL A 157 -2.38 -2.47 2.29
CA VAL A 157 -2.70 -2.90 3.67
C VAL A 157 -4.20 -3.18 3.80
N PHE A 158 -5.06 -2.29 3.31
CA PHE A 158 -6.51 -2.47 3.36
C PHE A 158 -6.96 -3.74 2.64
N VAL A 159 -6.51 -3.93 1.39
CA VAL A 159 -6.85 -5.11 0.58
C VAL A 159 -6.43 -6.39 1.29
N THR A 160 -5.21 -6.42 1.84
CA THR A 160 -4.71 -7.60 2.55
C THR A 160 -5.58 -7.94 3.76
N VAL A 161 -5.98 -6.93 4.55
CA VAL A 161 -6.85 -7.13 5.71
C VAL A 161 -8.24 -7.61 5.29
N VAL A 162 -8.85 -6.98 4.28
CA VAL A 162 -10.18 -7.38 3.78
C VAL A 162 -10.14 -8.81 3.24
N MET A 163 -9.10 -9.18 2.48
CA MET A 163 -8.92 -10.54 1.97
C MET A 163 -8.74 -11.55 3.10
N ALA A 164 -7.96 -11.23 4.14
CA ALA A 164 -7.78 -12.12 5.29
C ALA A 164 -9.09 -12.31 6.08
N ILE A 165 -9.89 -11.25 6.23
CA ILE A 165 -11.21 -11.33 6.88
C ILE A 165 -12.15 -12.17 6.02
N ALA A 166 -12.20 -11.95 4.71
CA ALA A 166 -13.05 -12.70 3.80
C ALA A 166 -12.70 -14.21 3.81
N ASP A 167 -11.41 -14.54 3.77
CA ASP A 167 -10.90 -15.91 3.90
C ASP A 167 -11.31 -16.56 5.22
N GLY A 168 -11.10 -15.85 6.35
CA GLY A 168 -11.52 -16.34 7.67
C GLY A 168 -13.04 -16.49 7.80
N MET A 169 -13.84 -15.59 7.21
CA MET A 169 -15.29 -15.70 7.19
C MET A 169 -15.79 -16.91 6.40
N LEU A 170 -15.10 -17.28 5.32
CA LEU A 170 -15.42 -18.50 4.55
C LEU A 170 -15.32 -19.76 5.41
N ALA A 171 -14.33 -19.84 6.29
CA ALA A 171 -14.21 -20.96 7.24
C ALA A 171 -15.35 -21.01 8.28
N LEU A 172 -16.00 -19.88 8.58
CA LEU A 172 -17.15 -19.85 9.48
C LEU A 172 -18.45 -20.21 8.77
N LEU A 173 -18.58 -19.87 7.49
CA LEU A 173 -19.77 -20.13 6.66
C LEU A 173 -19.84 -21.59 6.21
N TYR A 174 -18.70 -22.22 5.94
CA TYR A 174 -18.61 -23.64 5.62
C TYR A 174 -18.17 -24.40 6.87
N LEU A 175 -19.09 -25.12 7.52
CA LEU A 175 -18.84 -25.84 8.79
C LEU A 175 -17.67 -26.85 8.75
N ASP A 176 -17.33 -27.39 7.57
CA ASP A 176 -16.15 -28.24 7.33
C ASP A 176 -15.05 -27.53 6.50
N GLY A 177 -15.27 -26.26 6.18
CA GLY A 177 -14.39 -25.43 5.37
C GLY A 177 -13.15 -25.00 6.14
N ARG A 178 -12.01 -25.61 5.85
CA ARG A 178 -10.72 -25.15 6.37
C ARG A 178 -10.11 -24.14 5.41
N SER A 179 -10.17 -22.86 5.75
CA SER A 179 -9.44 -21.80 5.05
C SER A 179 -8.02 -21.66 5.61
N LEU A 180 -7.14 -21.03 4.84
CA LEU A 180 -5.74 -20.84 5.24
C LEU A 180 -5.60 -19.97 6.49
N VAL A 181 -6.44 -18.93 6.64
CA VAL A 181 -6.49 -18.13 7.87
C VAL A 181 -6.97 -18.97 9.04
N HIS A 182 -8.00 -19.79 8.86
CA HIS A 182 -8.47 -20.68 9.92
C HIS A 182 -7.42 -21.70 10.35
N ASP A 183 -6.77 -22.38 9.39
CA ASP A 183 -5.71 -23.35 9.67
C ASP A 183 -4.51 -22.69 10.36
N ALA A 184 -4.16 -21.46 9.99
CA ALA A 184 -3.11 -20.67 10.66
C ALA A 184 -3.51 -20.34 12.11
N LEU A 185 -4.75 -19.89 12.35
CA LEU A 185 -5.25 -19.59 13.69
C LEU A 185 -5.28 -20.83 14.59
N VAL A 186 -5.71 -21.97 14.06
CA VAL A 186 -5.73 -23.25 14.80
C VAL A 186 -4.31 -23.70 15.15
N GLN A 187 -3.33 -23.54 14.24
CA GLN A 187 -1.93 -23.85 14.54
C GLN A 187 -1.31 -22.92 15.59
N LEU A 188 -1.72 -21.65 15.62
CA LEU A 188 -1.28 -20.70 16.64
C LEU A 188 -1.83 -21.04 18.04
N GLY A 189 -2.93 -21.81 18.11
CA GLY A 189 -3.56 -22.22 19.37
C GLY A 189 -3.91 -21.02 20.25
N ASP A 190 -3.60 -21.12 21.54
CA ASP A 190 -3.82 -20.04 22.51
C ASP A 190 -2.99 -18.77 22.23
N GLY A 191 -1.97 -18.83 21.37
CA GLY A 191 -1.22 -17.62 20.95
C GLY A 191 -2.03 -16.70 20.02
N ALA A 192 -3.08 -17.23 19.37
CA ALA A 192 -3.86 -16.51 18.39
C ALA A 192 -4.61 -15.31 18.99
N TRP A 193 -5.10 -15.42 20.24
CA TRP A 193 -5.86 -14.34 20.87
C TRP A 193 -5.03 -13.08 21.12
N LEU A 194 -3.70 -13.19 21.24
CA LEU A 194 -2.77 -12.05 21.34
C LEU A 194 -2.30 -11.56 19.98
N LEU A 195 -1.98 -12.48 19.07
CA LEU A 195 -1.37 -12.13 17.78
C LEU A 195 -2.37 -11.48 16.82
N VAL A 196 -3.63 -11.94 16.79
CA VAL A 196 -4.68 -11.34 15.95
C VAL A 196 -4.93 -9.86 16.27
N PRO A 197 -5.22 -9.46 17.52
CA PRO A 197 -5.43 -8.04 17.83
C PRO A 197 -4.16 -7.22 17.64
N LEU A 198 -2.97 -7.80 17.87
CA LEU A 198 -1.70 -7.12 17.58
C LEU A 198 -1.55 -6.80 16.09
N LEU A 199 -1.82 -7.78 15.20
CA LEU A 199 -1.78 -7.59 13.75
C LEU A 199 -2.83 -6.59 13.27
N LEU A 200 -4.05 -6.66 13.81
CA LEU A 200 -5.12 -5.71 13.50
C LEU A 200 -4.75 -4.29 13.96
N THR A 201 -4.16 -4.15 15.14
CA THR A 201 -3.67 -2.86 15.66
C THR A 201 -2.55 -2.31 14.77
N GLY A 202 -1.60 -3.16 14.36
CA GLY A 202 -0.53 -2.78 13.43
C GLY A 202 -1.08 -2.31 12.08
N ALA A 203 -2.03 -3.05 11.50
CA ALA A 203 -2.70 -2.67 10.26
C ALA A 203 -3.47 -1.35 10.41
N PHE A 204 -4.19 -1.15 11.52
CA PHE A 204 -4.88 0.09 11.82
C PHE A 204 -3.91 1.28 11.92
N LEU A 205 -2.77 1.12 12.59
CA LEU A 205 -1.73 2.16 12.68
C LEU A 205 -1.07 2.47 11.33
N LEU A 206 -0.89 1.48 10.46
CA LEU A 206 -0.40 1.70 9.11
C LEU A 206 -1.42 2.42 8.23
N LEU A 207 -2.70 2.05 8.33
CA LEU A 207 -3.79 2.72 7.63
C LEU A 207 -3.96 4.17 8.10
N SER A 208 -3.84 4.42 9.41
CA SER A 208 -3.89 5.79 9.95
C SER A 208 -2.73 6.65 9.44
N LYS A 209 -1.53 6.08 9.31
CA LYS A 209 -0.36 6.78 8.76
C LYS A 209 -0.34 6.94 7.24
N THR A 210 -1.17 6.21 6.51
CA THR A 210 -1.21 6.26 5.03
C THR A 210 -2.41 7.06 4.54
N TRP A 211 -3.62 6.60 4.85
CA TRP A 211 -4.86 7.23 4.39
C TRP A 211 -5.20 8.50 5.17
N PHE A 212 -5.00 8.47 6.49
CA PHE A 212 -5.42 9.53 7.40
C PHE A 212 -4.26 10.39 7.90
N ALA A 213 -3.06 10.23 7.33
CA ALA A 213 -1.99 11.18 7.59
C ALA A 213 -2.46 12.57 7.18
N ALA A 214 -2.39 13.52 8.11
CA ALA A 214 -2.70 14.91 7.84
C ALA A 214 -1.94 15.35 6.59
N ASP A 215 -2.65 15.89 5.60
CA ASP A 215 -2.04 16.47 4.42
C ASP A 215 -1.24 17.68 4.89
N ARG A 216 0.07 17.48 5.12
CA ARG A 216 0.95 18.59 5.44
C ARG A 216 0.94 19.54 4.24
N PRO A 217 0.69 20.84 4.47
CA PRO A 217 0.73 21.81 3.38
C PRO A 217 2.11 21.73 2.72
N VAL A 218 2.14 21.71 1.38
CA VAL A 218 3.40 21.70 0.63
C VAL A 218 4.19 22.95 1.02
N VAL A 219 5.40 22.75 1.53
CA VAL A 219 6.31 23.83 1.94
C VAL A 219 7.55 23.83 1.06
N ILE A 220 7.96 25.02 0.63
CA ILE A 220 9.13 25.22 -0.22
C ILE A 220 10.14 26.03 0.58
N TYR A 221 11.39 25.57 0.64
CA TYR A 221 12.46 26.31 1.29
C TYR A 221 12.88 27.48 0.40
N TYR A 222 12.42 28.68 0.74
CA TYR A 222 12.79 29.89 0.03
C TYR A 222 12.92 31.06 1.03
N PRO A 223 14.11 31.18 1.68
CA PRO A 223 14.35 32.16 2.73
C PRO A 223 14.02 33.61 2.35
N PRO A 224 14.29 34.10 1.12
CA PRO A 224 13.99 35.49 0.77
C PRO A 224 12.50 35.85 0.95
N LEU A 225 11.59 35.02 0.45
CA LEU A 225 10.15 35.26 0.62
C LEU A 225 9.70 35.07 2.07
N TYR A 226 10.31 34.14 2.80
CA TYR A 226 10.02 33.93 4.22
C TYR A 226 10.31 35.19 5.04
N TRP A 227 11.45 35.84 4.82
CA TRP A 227 11.79 37.08 5.51
C TRP A 227 10.87 38.23 5.12
N GLU A 228 10.55 38.39 3.82
CA GLU A 228 9.58 39.39 3.36
C GLU A 228 8.20 39.23 4.01
N GLN A 229 7.71 37.98 4.12
CA GLN A 229 6.42 37.69 4.78
C GLN A 229 6.47 37.97 6.28
N ARG A 230 7.57 37.59 6.94
CA ARG A 230 7.75 37.80 8.38
C ARG A 230 7.83 39.29 8.73
N GLU A 231 8.53 40.09 7.93
CA GLU A 231 8.61 41.54 8.10
C GLU A 231 7.24 42.21 7.93
N LYS A 232 6.45 41.79 6.94
CA LYS A 232 5.07 42.27 6.77
C LYS A 232 4.19 41.95 7.98
N GLN A 233 4.24 40.71 8.47
CA GLN A 233 3.49 40.30 9.66
C GLN A 233 3.88 41.10 10.92
N LEU A 234 5.17 41.41 11.09
CA LEU A 234 5.64 42.24 12.20
C LEU A 234 5.16 43.69 12.09
N ARG A 235 5.14 44.25 10.87
CA ARG A 235 4.59 45.60 10.63
C ARG A 235 3.09 45.67 10.88
N ASP A 236 2.34 44.68 10.41
CA ASP A 236 0.89 44.65 10.61
C ASP A 236 0.50 44.47 12.08
N ARG A 237 1.28 43.70 12.86
CA ARG A 237 1.09 43.56 14.30
C ARG A 237 1.54 44.79 15.12
N GLY A 238 2.46 45.60 14.61
CA GLY A 238 2.93 46.82 15.27
C GLY A 238 2.06 48.05 15.01
N ASN A 239 1.14 47.97 14.04
CA ASN A 239 0.19 49.03 13.67
C ASN A 239 -1.23 48.81 14.25
N VAL A 240 -1.40 47.81 15.13
CA VAL A 240 -2.62 47.52 15.90
C VAL A 240 -2.36 47.89 17.36
#